data_AF-A0A1W2AD82-F1
#
_entry.id   AF-A0A1W2AD82-F1
#
_cell.length_a   1.000
_cell.length_b   1.000
_cell.length_c   1.000
_cell.angle_alpha   90.00
_cell.angle_beta   90.00
_cell.angle_gamma   90.00
#
_symmetry.space_group_name_H-M   'P 1'
#
loop_
_entity.id
_entity.type
_entity.pdbx_description
1 polymer ?
#
loop_
_entity_poly.entity_id
_entity_poly.type
_entity_poly.pdbx_seq_one_letter_code
_entity_poly.pdbx_strand_id
1 'polypeptide(L)'
;MKTSYLKLVLPVAIMSMLGTACKKKNNPVDENGKPAKVGNLTSYTGKTRIKLGWTLTGNADIQKCRVYWNAEKESAEAAVTPGKNQMEVLISNLDEGTYDFTVYAYNSKGNVSDKMTVKGKVLGEIYEEGLNNRGIKGTVFNETESTVSISWNSAATEVIGTEIKYTNAADVAQTVAVTPFVSTTTLTNFKKAGVFEYRTLYKPIGAIDTFYTAYEPVEANPAQPGGGTAADAPLGSGWVEYSPLRKIHLDDAAGLQIFNWTAYKSVGSPICADYNYQSATGDETFRILTTQSNRSEIRIHDDYSIGSRQFQGYLTIYSPLNDECVMQIFGSIEGATQMMIRGYAASGGSLRGLGQTLVTDIYNAEVRVNVIHLQEDKGAKIIIYINGVKKAELVDTEPVTNYMKYGNYGTMKTGQAVVKWRNAKVFRNGTAPL
;
A
#
# COMPACT_ATOMS: atom_id res chain seq x y z
N MET A 1 27.30 101.84 24.81
CA MET A 1 28.59 102.31 25.39
C MET A 1 28.56 101.99 26.88
N LYS A 2 29.64 101.41 27.41
CA LYS A 2 29.94 101.10 28.83
C LYS A 2 29.32 99.83 29.45
N THR A 3 30.17 98.79 29.44
CA THR A 3 30.60 97.93 30.56
C THR A 3 30.22 98.39 31.99
N SER A 4 29.75 97.46 32.84
CA SER A 4 30.45 97.05 34.08
C SER A 4 29.70 96.01 34.96
N TYR A 5 30.36 94.87 35.15
CA TYR A 5 30.69 94.12 36.38
C TYR A 5 29.72 93.95 37.57
N LEU A 6 29.47 92.65 37.84
CA LEU A 6 29.70 91.90 39.09
C LEU A 6 28.74 92.12 40.28
N LYS A 7 28.04 91.04 40.66
CA LYS A 7 28.03 90.55 42.06
C LYS A 7 27.63 89.07 42.13
N LEU A 8 28.60 88.31 42.62
CA LEU A 8 28.57 86.92 43.02
C LEU A 8 27.77 86.78 44.32
N VAL A 9 26.70 85.98 44.33
CA VAL A 9 26.19 85.30 45.55
C VAL A 9 25.61 83.96 45.12
N LEU A 10 26.30 82.87 45.47
CA LEU A 10 25.72 81.54 45.71
C LEU A 10 25.49 81.47 47.25
N PRO A 11 24.55 80.66 47.81
CA PRO A 11 24.44 79.25 47.41
C PRO A 11 23.06 78.53 47.60
N VAL A 12 23.06 77.28 47.11
CA VAL A 12 22.32 76.08 47.56
C VAL A 12 20.85 75.84 47.12
N ALA A 13 20.75 74.90 46.18
CA ALA A 13 19.87 73.73 46.06
C ALA A 13 18.33 73.89 45.97
N ILE A 14 17.77 73.44 44.85
CA ILE A 14 17.18 72.10 44.69
C ILE A 14 17.21 71.75 43.20
N MET A 15 18.04 70.77 42.85
CA MET A 15 18.17 70.19 41.52
C MET A 15 17.09 69.12 41.37
N SER A 16 15.95 69.46 40.74
CA SER A 16 14.97 68.47 40.30
C SER A 16 15.52 67.72 39.09
N MET A 17 16.23 66.62 39.36
CA MET A 17 16.58 65.63 38.34
C MET A 17 15.28 65.00 37.81
N LEU A 18 14.77 65.53 36.71
CA LEU A 18 13.96 64.76 35.77
C LEU A 18 14.89 63.73 35.14
N GLY A 19 14.91 62.54 35.75
CA GLY A 19 15.55 61.37 35.17
C GLY A 19 14.84 61.01 33.87
N THR A 20 15.40 61.45 32.75
CA THR A 20 15.22 60.74 31.48
C THR A 20 15.89 59.39 31.62
N ALA A 21 15.14 58.43 32.16
CA ALA A 21 15.44 57.02 32.00
C ALA A 21 15.32 56.71 30.50
N CYS A 22 16.42 56.86 29.76
CA CYS A 22 16.63 56.06 28.57
C CYS A 22 16.44 54.60 29.00
N LYS A 23 15.31 54.00 28.61
CA LYS A 23 15.15 52.55 28.66
C LYS A 23 16.32 51.97 27.88
N LYS A 24 17.32 51.47 28.61
CA LYS A 24 18.36 50.61 28.06
C LYS A 24 17.59 49.46 27.43
N LYS A 25 17.46 49.47 26.09
CA LYS A 25 17.06 48.27 25.36
C LYS A 25 18.18 47.27 25.67
N ASN A 26 17.96 46.40 26.64
CA ASN A 26 18.80 45.24 26.86
C ASN A 26 18.63 44.36 25.61
N ASN A 27 19.40 44.66 24.58
CA ASN A 27 19.71 43.68 23.55
C ASN A 27 20.64 42.66 24.22
N PRO A 28 20.32 41.36 24.20
CA PRO A 28 21.23 40.33 24.65
C PRO A 28 22.29 40.13 23.56
N VAL A 29 23.19 41.10 23.41
CA VAL A 29 24.45 40.91 22.71
C VAL A 29 25.43 40.54 23.80
N ASP A 30 26.12 39.40 23.65
CA ASP A 30 27.16 39.03 24.61
C ASP A 30 28.30 40.07 24.59
N GLU A 31 29.20 40.00 25.58
CA GLU A 31 30.35 40.91 25.74
C GLU A 31 31.27 40.98 24.51
N ASN A 32 31.11 40.08 23.53
CA ASN A 32 31.90 39.96 22.31
C ASN A 32 31.16 40.41 21.03
N GLY A 33 29.93 40.93 21.13
CA GLY A 33 29.19 41.39 19.95
C GLY A 33 28.40 40.30 19.22
N LYS A 34 28.27 39.10 19.79
CA LYS A 34 27.61 37.95 19.16
C LYS A 34 26.08 38.09 19.21
N PRO A 35 25.36 37.84 18.10
CA PRO A 35 23.91 37.80 18.13
C PRO A 35 23.39 36.55 18.87
N ALA A 36 22.21 36.66 19.45
CA ALA A 36 21.56 35.55 20.14
C ALA A 36 21.21 34.40 19.17
N LYS A 37 21.27 33.17 19.69
CA LYS A 37 20.87 31.96 18.96
C LYS A 37 19.39 32.00 18.59
N VAL A 38 19.01 31.46 17.43
CA VAL A 38 17.60 31.26 17.10
C VAL A 38 16.92 30.32 18.11
N GLY A 39 15.61 30.45 18.28
CA GLY A 39 14.80 29.61 19.17
C GLY A 39 13.73 28.84 18.41
N ASN A 40 13.21 27.76 18.99
CA ASN A 40 12.09 26.97 18.45
C ASN A 40 12.26 26.55 16.99
N LEU A 41 13.46 26.10 16.61
CA LEU A 41 13.73 25.61 15.26
C LEU A 41 12.95 24.31 15.00
N THR A 42 12.07 24.32 14.01
CA THR A 42 11.24 23.20 13.57
C THR A 42 11.41 22.93 12.08
N SER A 43 11.14 21.68 11.69
CA SER A 43 11.17 21.22 10.30
C SER A 43 9.80 20.65 9.90
N TYR A 44 9.43 20.87 8.64
CA TYR A 44 8.19 20.39 8.04
C TYR A 44 8.51 19.70 6.71
N THR A 45 8.20 18.42 6.66
CA THR A 45 8.47 17.53 5.52
C THR A 45 7.77 18.01 4.26
N GLY A 46 8.44 17.96 3.11
CA GLY A 46 7.86 18.22 1.80
C GLY A 46 8.36 17.23 0.75
N LYS A 47 7.80 17.33 -0.46
CA LYS A 47 8.23 16.55 -1.63
C LYS A 47 9.41 17.25 -2.28
N THR A 48 10.58 16.61 -2.24
CA THR A 48 11.88 17.13 -2.74
C THR A 48 12.22 18.53 -2.21
N ARG A 49 11.69 18.86 -1.03
CA ARG A 49 11.82 20.17 -0.38
C ARG A 49 11.52 20.05 1.11
N ILE A 50 11.96 21.04 1.88
CA ILE A 50 11.63 21.15 3.29
C ILE A 50 11.33 22.59 3.66
N LYS A 51 10.34 22.79 4.54
CA LYS A 51 10.12 24.08 5.18
C LYS A 51 10.73 24.04 6.58
N LEU A 52 11.50 25.06 6.93
CA LEU A 52 12.00 25.25 8.28
C LEU A 52 11.37 26.50 8.88
N GLY A 53 11.10 26.48 10.18
CA GLY A 53 10.57 27.62 10.93
C GLY A 53 11.36 27.83 12.22
N TRP A 54 11.59 29.09 12.61
CA TRP A 54 12.22 29.41 13.89
C TRP A 54 11.82 30.79 14.39
N THR A 55 12.24 31.11 15.61
CA THR A 55 12.04 32.41 16.25
C THR A 55 13.36 33.13 16.45
N LEU A 56 13.39 34.43 16.15
CA LEU A 56 14.50 35.30 16.50
C LEU A 56 14.38 35.67 17.98
N THR A 57 15.37 35.26 18.78
CA THR A 57 15.53 35.74 20.15
C THR A 57 16.42 36.98 20.11
N GLY A 58 16.03 38.09 20.76
CA GLY A 58 16.86 39.31 20.76
C GLY A 58 17.01 40.04 19.40
N ASN A 59 15.93 40.12 18.59
CA ASN A 59 15.90 40.56 17.18
C ASN A 59 16.60 41.90 16.84
N ALA A 60 16.84 42.80 17.79
CA ALA A 60 17.22 44.19 17.49
C ALA A 60 18.60 44.39 16.80
N ASP A 61 19.41 43.35 16.60
CA ASP A 61 20.68 43.43 15.83
C ASP A 61 20.82 42.35 14.72
N ILE A 62 19.88 41.41 14.59
CA ILE A 62 19.98 40.33 13.59
C ILE A 62 19.56 40.86 12.20
N GLN A 63 20.42 40.70 11.20
CA GLN A 63 20.19 41.16 9.81
C GLN A 63 19.80 40.02 8.86
N LYS A 64 20.39 38.84 9.05
CA LYS A 64 20.07 37.67 8.23
C LYS A 64 20.26 36.38 9.00
N CYS A 65 19.55 35.34 8.58
CA CYS A 65 19.82 33.98 8.98
C CYS A 65 20.33 33.20 7.77
N ARG A 66 21.18 32.22 8.02
CA ARG A 66 21.60 31.26 7.00
C ARG A 66 21.41 29.86 7.52
N VAL A 67 20.80 29.02 6.70
CA VAL A 67 20.60 27.61 6.95
C VAL A 67 21.65 26.83 6.17
N TYR A 68 22.21 25.81 6.79
CA TYR A 68 23.22 24.93 6.24
C TYR A 68 22.80 23.47 6.34
N TRP A 69 23.18 22.65 5.36
CA TRP A 69 23.00 21.19 5.36
C TRP A 69 24.18 20.51 4.64
N ASN A 70 24.16 19.17 4.52
CA ASN A 70 25.24 18.37 3.91
C ASN A 70 26.62 18.65 4.51
N ALA A 71 26.71 18.57 5.85
CA ALA A 71 27.91 18.94 6.61
C ALA A 71 28.39 20.38 6.34
N GLU A 72 27.42 21.30 6.26
CA GLU A 72 27.62 22.75 6.04
C GLU A 72 28.23 23.13 4.69
N LYS A 73 28.20 22.21 3.71
CA LYS A 73 28.67 22.46 2.34
C LYS A 73 27.66 23.21 1.48
N GLU A 74 26.39 23.11 1.82
CA GLU A 74 25.29 23.77 1.13
C GLU A 74 24.54 24.70 2.07
N SER A 75 23.97 25.78 1.52
CA SER A 75 23.29 26.77 2.33
C SER A 75 22.21 27.55 1.59
N ALA A 76 21.27 28.08 2.35
CA ALA A 76 20.24 29.00 1.90
C ALA A 76 20.14 30.18 2.87
N GLU A 77 20.00 31.38 2.34
CA GLU A 77 19.75 32.57 3.17
C GLU A 77 18.26 32.76 3.43
N ALA A 78 17.93 33.11 4.67
CA ALA A 78 16.60 33.53 5.08
C ALA A 78 16.68 35.00 5.51
N ALA A 79 16.14 35.88 4.68
CA ALA A 79 16.15 37.31 4.92
C ALA A 79 15.24 37.67 6.12
N VAL A 80 15.76 38.49 7.03
CA VAL A 80 14.99 38.97 8.19
C VAL A 80 14.14 40.15 7.77
N THR A 81 12.83 40.06 8.00
CA THR A 81 11.91 41.19 7.81
C THR A 81 11.83 41.99 9.12
N PRO A 82 12.10 43.30 9.11
CA PRO A 82 11.99 44.13 10.31
C PRO A 82 10.61 43.98 10.98
N GLY A 83 10.61 43.80 12.31
CA GLY A 83 9.38 43.64 13.10
C GLY A 83 8.79 42.22 13.10
N LYS A 84 9.32 41.28 12.31
CA LYS A 84 8.95 39.86 12.38
C LYS A 84 9.96 39.08 13.22
N ASN A 85 9.45 38.36 14.22
CA ASN A 85 10.27 37.45 15.04
C ASN A 85 10.12 35.98 14.61
N GLN A 86 9.10 35.64 13.82
CA GLN A 86 8.95 34.32 13.22
C GLN A 86 9.57 34.33 11.83
N MET A 87 10.43 33.36 11.60
CA MET A 87 11.19 33.17 10.39
C MET A 87 10.81 31.84 9.76
N GLU A 88 10.79 31.81 8.44
CA GLU A 88 10.62 30.58 7.68
C GLU A 88 11.48 30.61 6.43
N VAL A 89 11.90 29.42 5.98
CA VAL A 89 12.54 29.24 4.67
C VAL A 89 12.05 27.94 4.06
N LEU A 90 11.84 27.96 2.75
CA LEU A 90 11.56 26.77 1.95
C LEU A 90 12.81 26.44 1.14
N ILE A 91 13.44 25.30 1.43
CA ILE A 91 14.60 24.80 0.69
C ILE A 91 14.07 23.75 -0.28
N SER A 92 14.27 23.97 -1.58
CA SER A 92 13.77 23.11 -2.66
C SER A 92 14.90 22.36 -3.34
N ASN A 93 14.56 21.41 -4.22
CA ASN A 93 15.51 20.57 -4.98
C ASN A 93 16.43 19.75 -4.07
N LEU A 94 15.86 19.22 -2.98
CA LEU A 94 16.55 18.29 -2.10
C LEU A 94 16.21 16.86 -2.52
N ASP A 95 17.21 15.99 -2.54
CA ASP A 95 17.00 14.56 -2.70
C ASP A 95 16.19 13.99 -1.52
N GLU A 96 15.50 12.89 -1.76
CA GLU A 96 14.80 12.18 -0.69
C GLU A 96 15.81 11.66 0.34
N GLY A 97 15.58 11.95 1.62
CA GLY A 97 16.54 11.60 2.66
C GLY A 97 16.31 12.29 3.99
N THR A 98 17.21 12.01 4.93
CA THR A 98 17.24 12.68 6.24
C THR A 98 18.43 13.60 6.33
N TYR A 99 18.19 14.83 6.76
CA TYR A 99 19.18 15.90 6.81
C TYR A 99 19.24 16.49 8.21
N ASP A 100 20.44 16.95 8.59
CA ASP A 100 20.64 17.84 9.72
C ASP A 100 20.73 19.28 9.20
N PHE A 101 19.72 20.09 9.49
CA PHE A 101 19.68 21.51 9.12
C PHE A 101 20.17 22.36 10.27
N THR A 102 21.19 23.18 10.02
CA THR A 102 21.80 24.05 11.02
C THR A 102 21.57 25.51 10.67
N VAL A 103 21.06 26.30 11.62
CA VAL A 103 20.75 27.71 11.44
C VAL A 103 21.70 28.57 12.25
N TYR A 104 22.23 29.60 11.60
CA TYR A 104 23.01 30.68 12.20
C TYR A 104 22.32 32.02 11.97
N ALA A 105 22.39 32.90 12.97
CA ALA A 105 22.00 34.30 12.86
C ALA A 105 23.24 35.19 12.74
N TYR A 106 23.14 36.23 11.91
CA TYR A 106 24.20 37.18 11.64
C TYR A 106 23.74 38.60 11.96
N ASN A 107 24.57 39.38 12.64
CA ASN A 107 24.28 40.79 12.89
C ASN A 107 24.86 41.73 11.82
N SER A 108 24.59 43.03 11.99
CA SER A 108 25.07 44.09 11.10
C SER A 108 26.60 44.19 10.99
N LYS A 109 27.34 43.67 11.97
CA LYS A 109 28.82 43.65 12.03
C LYS A 109 29.43 42.35 11.49
N GLY A 110 28.60 41.39 11.07
CA GLY A 110 29.05 40.08 10.57
C GLY A 110 29.38 39.06 11.66
N ASN A 111 29.10 39.33 12.94
CA ASN A 111 29.24 38.34 14.01
C ASN A 111 28.15 37.26 13.89
N VAL A 112 28.47 36.03 14.33
CA VAL A 112 27.66 34.82 14.11
C VAL A 112 27.18 34.23 15.44
N SER A 113 25.90 33.86 15.53
CA SER A 113 25.33 33.22 16.72
C SER A 113 25.90 31.82 16.96
N ASP A 114 25.59 31.23 18.13
CA ASP A 114 25.71 29.78 18.27
C ASP A 114 24.78 29.06 17.28
N LYS A 115 25.15 27.82 16.95
CA LYS A 115 24.37 27.00 16.02
C LYS A 115 23.14 26.40 16.69
N MET A 116 22.03 26.34 15.96
CA MET A 116 20.88 25.52 16.30
C MET A 116 20.62 24.52 15.18
N THR A 117 20.44 23.25 15.53
CA THR A 117 20.28 22.17 14.55
C THR A 117 18.94 21.46 14.76
N VAL A 118 18.28 21.10 13.65
CA VAL A 118 17.08 20.26 13.64
C VAL A 118 17.22 19.16 12.59
N LYS A 119 16.71 17.97 12.90
CA LYS A 119 16.57 16.89 11.91
C LYS A 119 15.34 17.14 11.04
N GLY A 120 15.48 16.94 9.74
CA GLY A 120 14.39 17.04 8.78
C GLY A 120 14.39 15.86 7.83
N LYS A 121 13.21 15.30 7.56
CA LYS A 121 13.02 14.28 6.54
C LYS A 121 12.43 14.92 5.29
N VAL A 122 13.10 14.75 4.17
CA VAL A 122 12.59 15.09 2.84
C VAL A 122 12.06 13.80 2.23
N LEU A 123 10.86 13.85 1.67
CA LEU A 123 10.24 12.72 0.97
C LEU A 123 10.25 13.01 -0.53
N GLY A 124 10.13 11.98 -1.35
CA GLY A 124 10.19 12.10 -2.80
C GLY A 124 9.48 10.93 -3.48
N GLU A 125 9.98 10.56 -4.65
CA GLU A 125 9.39 9.51 -5.49
C GLU A 125 9.46 8.13 -4.82
N ILE A 126 10.52 7.82 -4.05
CA ILE A 126 10.66 6.51 -3.37
C ILE A 126 9.55 6.35 -2.32
N TYR A 127 9.25 7.41 -1.57
CA TYR A 127 8.13 7.40 -0.65
C TYR A 127 6.79 7.21 -1.38
N GLU A 128 6.55 7.92 -2.49
CA GLU A 128 5.31 7.79 -3.27
C GLU A 128 5.13 6.41 -3.91
N GLU A 129 6.19 5.80 -4.44
CA GLU A 129 6.18 4.45 -4.99
C GLU A 129 5.85 3.39 -3.93
N GLY A 130 6.16 3.66 -2.67
CA GLY A 130 5.81 2.81 -1.53
C GLY A 130 4.35 2.96 -1.05
N LEU A 131 3.60 3.95 -1.55
CA LEU A 131 2.20 4.17 -1.17
C LEU A 131 1.29 3.18 -1.91
N ASN A 132 0.27 2.70 -1.20
CA ASN A 132 -0.75 1.81 -1.77
C ASN A 132 -2.07 2.56 -1.93
N ASN A 133 -2.84 2.22 -2.95
CA ASN A 133 -4.20 2.72 -3.05
C ASN A 133 -5.06 2.26 -1.86
N ARG A 134 -6.02 3.09 -1.45
CA ARG A 134 -7.11 2.68 -0.56
C ARG A 134 -7.85 1.53 -1.22
N GLY A 135 -7.76 0.35 -0.63
CA GLY A 135 -8.32 -0.85 -1.23
C GLY A 135 -9.82 -0.75 -1.52
N ILE A 136 -10.20 -1.16 -2.72
CA ILE A 136 -11.60 -1.36 -3.10
C ILE A 136 -12.03 -2.74 -2.62
N LYS A 137 -13.12 -2.79 -1.85
CA LYS A 137 -13.76 -4.05 -1.41
C LYS A 137 -14.53 -4.71 -2.55
N GLY A 138 -15.12 -3.91 -3.43
CA GLY A 138 -15.82 -4.39 -4.62
C GLY A 138 -16.48 -3.26 -5.40
N THR A 139 -16.81 -3.55 -6.65
CA THR A 139 -17.56 -2.66 -7.55
C THR A 139 -18.80 -3.39 -8.06
N VAL A 140 -19.89 -2.66 -8.26
CA VAL A 140 -21.13 -3.19 -8.86
C VAL A 140 -21.60 -2.21 -9.92
N PHE A 141 -21.63 -2.64 -11.18
CA PHE A 141 -22.24 -1.87 -12.26
C PHE A 141 -23.73 -2.21 -12.38
N ASN A 142 -24.58 -1.18 -12.30
CA ASN A 142 -26.01 -1.25 -12.59
C ASN A 142 -26.24 -0.76 -14.03
N GLU A 143 -26.55 -1.69 -14.92
CA GLU A 143 -26.75 -1.38 -16.34
C GLU A 143 -27.97 -0.50 -16.59
N THR A 144 -29.07 -0.72 -15.88
CA THR A 144 -30.32 0.03 -16.03
C THR A 144 -30.14 1.50 -15.64
N GLU A 145 -29.42 1.75 -14.55
CA GLU A 145 -29.20 3.10 -14.04
C GLU A 145 -27.92 3.75 -14.61
N SER A 146 -27.09 2.98 -15.31
CA SER A 146 -25.74 3.40 -15.74
C SER A 146 -24.92 3.96 -14.56
N THR A 147 -24.90 3.22 -13.45
CA THR A 147 -24.15 3.60 -12.24
C THR A 147 -23.14 2.55 -11.84
N VAL A 148 -22.04 2.96 -11.21
CA VAL A 148 -21.09 2.07 -10.54
C VAL A 148 -21.09 2.38 -9.06
N SER A 149 -21.43 1.39 -8.24
CA SER A 149 -21.28 1.46 -6.78
C SER A 149 -19.94 0.85 -6.37
N ILE A 150 -19.07 1.66 -5.77
CA ILE A 150 -17.76 1.27 -5.26
C ILE A 150 -17.89 1.13 -3.74
N SER A 151 -17.51 -0.04 -3.21
CA SER A 151 -17.37 -0.27 -1.77
C SER A 151 -15.90 -0.19 -1.39
N TRP A 152 -15.56 0.58 -0.36
CA TRP A 152 -14.20 0.84 0.07
C TRP A 152 -13.83 0.04 1.33
N ASN A 153 -12.56 -0.36 1.44
CA ASN A 153 -11.97 -0.70 2.73
C ASN A 153 -11.78 0.57 3.59
N SER A 154 -11.51 0.38 4.88
CA SER A 154 -11.13 1.47 5.77
C SER A 154 -9.87 2.17 5.25
N ALA A 155 -9.87 3.50 5.29
CA ALA A 155 -8.70 4.29 4.91
C ALA A 155 -7.58 4.15 5.97
N ALA A 156 -6.31 4.18 5.54
CA ALA A 156 -5.18 4.25 6.46
C ALA A 156 -5.11 5.65 7.13
N THR A 157 -4.43 5.76 8.28
CA THR A 157 -4.42 6.97 9.12
C THR A 157 -3.98 8.25 8.41
N GLU A 158 -3.05 8.16 7.47
CA GLU A 158 -2.51 9.33 6.73
C GLU A 158 -3.25 9.62 5.42
N VAL A 159 -4.27 8.83 5.08
CA VAL A 159 -5.08 9.04 3.88
C VAL A 159 -6.06 10.17 4.12
N ILE A 160 -5.98 11.20 3.28
CA ILE A 160 -6.88 12.37 3.31
C ILE A 160 -7.98 12.32 2.26
N GLY A 161 -7.89 11.39 1.30
CA GLY A 161 -8.93 11.19 0.31
C GLY A 161 -8.53 10.23 -0.82
N THR A 162 -9.47 10.00 -1.71
CA THR A 162 -9.28 9.25 -2.96
C THR A 162 -9.85 10.07 -4.10
N GLU A 163 -9.21 10.05 -5.25
CA GLU A 163 -9.67 10.72 -6.46
C GLU A 163 -9.93 9.67 -7.54
N ILE A 164 -11.11 9.73 -8.16
CA ILE A 164 -11.53 8.84 -9.23
C ILE A 164 -11.68 9.64 -10.52
N LYS A 165 -11.24 9.08 -11.64
CA LYS A 165 -11.44 9.58 -12.99
C LYS A 165 -12.19 8.55 -13.81
N TYR A 166 -13.17 8.98 -14.60
CA TYR A 166 -13.85 8.12 -15.56
C TYR A 166 -14.45 8.93 -16.69
N THR A 167 -14.88 8.25 -17.75
CA THR A 167 -15.62 8.87 -18.85
C THR A 167 -17.08 8.49 -18.75
N ASN A 168 -17.97 9.48 -18.78
CA ASN A 168 -19.41 9.23 -18.71
C ASN A 168 -19.97 8.73 -20.07
N ALA A 169 -21.25 8.36 -20.11
CA ALA A 169 -21.91 7.84 -21.30
C ALA A 169 -22.02 8.86 -22.46
N ALA A 170 -21.78 10.15 -22.19
CA ALA A 170 -21.70 11.21 -23.20
C ALA A 170 -20.25 11.49 -23.65
N ASP A 171 -19.30 10.59 -23.32
CA ASP A 171 -17.87 10.72 -23.61
C ASP A 171 -17.19 11.95 -22.97
N VAL A 172 -17.72 12.42 -21.84
CA VAL A 172 -17.15 13.55 -21.07
C VAL A 172 -16.39 13.03 -19.84
N ALA A 173 -15.14 13.46 -19.69
CA ALA A 173 -14.30 13.15 -18.53
C ALA A 173 -14.91 13.69 -17.22
N GLN A 174 -14.92 12.85 -16.19
CA GLN A 174 -15.40 13.14 -14.85
C GLN A 174 -14.29 12.91 -13.84
N THR A 175 -14.25 13.75 -12.79
CA THR A 175 -13.38 13.57 -11.63
C THR A 175 -14.23 13.62 -10.36
N VAL A 176 -14.07 12.63 -9.48
CA VAL A 176 -14.81 12.51 -8.22
C VAL A 176 -13.81 12.44 -7.07
N ALA A 177 -13.97 13.32 -6.09
CA ALA A 177 -13.23 13.27 -4.84
C ALA A 177 -14.03 12.49 -3.78
N VAL A 178 -13.37 11.57 -3.10
CA VAL A 178 -13.94 10.68 -2.10
C VAL A 178 -13.24 10.92 -0.77
N THR A 179 -14.02 11.14 0.29
CA THR A 179 -13.47 11.33 1.64
C THR A 179 -13.08 9.99 2.26
N PRO A 180 -12.12 9.95 3.21
CA PRO A 180 -11.70 8.69 3.85
C PRO A 180 -12.79 8.07 4.74
N PHE A 181 -13.85 8.83 5.06
CA PHE A 181 -14.89 8.44 6.03
C PHE A 181 -16.09 7.71 5.42
N VAL A 182 -16.25 7.75 4.09
CA VAL A 182 -17.32 7.01 3.43
C VAL A 182 -16.91 5.57 3.14
N SER A 183 -17.85 4.64 3.29
CA SER A 183 -17.68 3.23 2.95
C SER A 183 -18.12 2.91 1.51
N THR A 184 -18.89 3.79 0.87
CA THR A 184 -19.35 3.61 -0.51
C THR A 184 -19.29 4.91 -1.33
N THR A 185 -19.22 4.77 -2.66
CA THR A 185 -19.28 5.89 -3.62
C THR A 185 -20.01 5.43 -4.87
N THR A 186 -20.89 6.27 -5.41
CA THR A 186 -21.62 5.98 -6.66
C THR A 186 -21.13 6.90 -7.77
N LEU A 187 -20.66 6.31 -8.87
CA LEU A 187 -20.41 7.00 -10.14
C LEU A 187 -21.69 6.95 -10.98
N THR A 188 -22.10 8.07 -11.56
CA THR A 188 -23.34 8.19 -12.34
C THR A 188 -23.05 8.39 -13.81
N ASN A 189 -24.01 8.03 -14.67
CA ASN A 189 -23.84 8.07 -16.12
C ASN A 189 -22.57 7.33 -16.58
N PHE A 190 -22.20 6.25 -15.91
CA PHE A 190 -21.01 5.47 -16.21
C PHE A 190 -21.20 4.68 -17.51
N LYS A 191 -20.20 4.73 -18.39
CA LYS A 191 -20.25 4.02 -19.67
C LYS A 191 -20.24 2.50 -19.46
N LYS A 192 -21.15 1.77 -20.12
CA LYS A 192 -21.21 0.30 -20.04
C LYS A 192 -19.85 -0.32 -20.42
N ALA A 193 -19.39 -1.28 -19.61
CA ALA A 193 -18.05 -1.89 -19.73
C ALA A 193 -16.90 -0.87 -19.73
N GLY A 194 -17.11 0.28 -19.09
CA GLY A 194 -16.10 1.32 -18.94
C GLY A 194 -15.09 1.00 -17.84
N VAL A 195 -13.98 1.72 -17.90
CA VAL A 195 -12.92 1.73 -16.88
C VAL A 195 -13.02 3.05 -16.11
N PHE A 196 -12.87 2.99 -14.79
CA PHE A 196 -12.48 4.16 -14.02
C PHE A 196 -11.06 3.97 -13.50
N GLU A 197 -10.35 5.06 -13.28
CA GLU A 197 -9.04 5.08 -12.68
C GLU A 197 -9.13 5.75 -11.32
N TYR A 198 -8.38 5.30 -10.32
CA TYR A 198 -8.38 5.96 -9.03
C TYR A 198 -7.00 6.04 -8.41
N ARG A 199 -6.79 7.07 -7.58
CA ARG A 199 -5.57 7.24 -6.78
C ARG A 199 -5.91 7.72 -5.38
N THR A 200 -5.00 7.51 -4.44
CA THR A 200 -5.16 7.83 -3.02
C THR A 200 -4.22 8.95 -2.62
N LEU A 201 -4.74 9.88 -1.82
CA LEU A 201 -4.05 11.08 -1.38
C LEU A 201 -3.61 10.90 0.07
N TYR A 202 -2.32 11.08 0.32
CA TYR A 202 -1.69 10.95 1.63
C TYR A 202 -1.18 12.30 2.12
N LYS A 203 -1.34 12.57 3.41
CA LYS A 203 -0.71 13.70 4.09
C LYS A 203 -0.09 13.24 5.42
N PRO A 204 1.19 12.87 5.42
CA PRO A 204 1.90 12.50 6.63
C PRO A 204 1.87 13.60 7.68
N ILE A 205 2.00 13.22 8.94
CA ILE A 205 2.01 14.17 10.05
C ILE A 205 3.16 15.16 9.85
N GLY A 206 2.84 16.46 9.85
CA GLY A 206 3.83 17.53 9.69
C GLY A 206 4.28 17.79 8.25
N ALA A 207 3.69 17.10 7.25
CA ALA A 207 3.98 17.37 5.84
C ALA A 207 3.29 18.64 5.34
N ILE A 208 4.02 19.46 4.58
CA ILE A 208 3.47 20.62 3.86
C ILE A 208 2.82 20.23 2.54
N ASP A 209 3.21 19.07 1.99
CA ASP A 209 2.76 18.54 0.71
C ASP A 209 1.81 17.36 0.88
N THR A 210 0.98 17.14 -0.15
CA THR A 210 0.19 15.93 -0.32
C THR A 210 0.92 15.01 -1.29
N PHE A 211 0.96 13.73 -0.95
CA PHE A 211 1.56 12.67 -1.74
C PHE A 211 0.46 11.85 -2.40
N TYR A 212 0.73 11.31 -3.58
CA TYR A 212 -0.26 10.64 -4.39
C TYR A 212 0.27 9.27 -4.80
N THR A 213 -0.59 8.26 -4.77
CA THR A 213 -0.33 7.02 -5.50
C THR A 213 -0.48 7.26 -7.02
N ALA A 214 0.04 6.33 -7.81
CA ALA A 214 -0.32 6.25 -9.23
C ALA A 214 -1.81 5.96 -9.41
N TYR A 215 -2.37 6.40 -10.54
CA TYR A 215 -3.71 5.97 -10.93
C TYR A 215 -3.71 4.49 -11.25
N GLU A 216 -4.71 3.79 -10.73
CA GLU A 216 -4.94 2.37 -10.97
C GLU A 216 -6.26 2.22 -11.74
N PRO A 217 -6.26 1.57 -12.92
CA PRO A 217 -7.47 1.31 -13.68
C PRO A 217 -8.27 0.17 -13.04
N VAL A 218 -9.59 0.32 -13.02
CA VAL A 218 -10.55 -0.66 -12.50
C VAL A 218 -11.66 -0.84 -13.53
N GLU A 219 -11.82 -2.08 -13.99
CA GLU A 219 -12.96 -2.46 -14.82
C GLU A 219 -14.21 -2.55 -13.94
N ALA A 220 -15.21 -1.71 -14.22
CA ALA A 220 -16.52 -1.86 -13.61
C ALA A 220 -17.29 -2.92 -14.39
N ASN A 221 -17.02 -4.19 -14.09
CA ASN A 221 -17.68 -5.29 -14.77
C ASN A 221 -19.21 -5.24 -14.56
N PRO A 222 -20.02 -5.54 -15.59
CA PRO A 222 -21.44 -5.74 -15.41
C PRO A 222 -21.64 -6.82 -14.35
N ALA A 223 -22.55 -6.56 -13.42
CA ALA A 223 -23.03 -7.59 -12.52
C ALA A 223 -23.47 -8.78 -13.40
N GLN A 224 -22.70 -9.87 -13.36
CA GLN A 224 -23.21 -11.16 -13.79
C GLN A 224 -24.44 -11.44 -12.93
N PRO A 225 -25.55 -11.97 -13.49
CA PRO A 225 -26.80 -12.10 -12.78
C PRO A 225 -26.58 -12.90 -11.48
N GLY A 226 -26.60 -12.18 -10.36
CA GLY A 226 -26.27 -12.68 -9.02
C GLY A 226 -25.08 -11.97 -8.38
N GLY A 227 -25.24 -10.72 -7.94
CA GLY A 227 -24.09 -9.88 -7.56
C GLY A 227 -24.31 -8.84 -6.47
N GLY A 228 -24.76 -9.27 -5.29
CA GLY A 228 -24.71 -8.53 -4.02
C GLY A 228 -25.49 -9.36 -2.99
N THR A 229 -24.92 -9.98 -1.96
CA THR A 229 -23.88 -9.54 -1.01
C THR A 229 -23.06 -10.73 -0.45
N ALA A 230 -22.89 -11.83 -1.21
CA ALA A 230 -22.29 -13.09 -0.73
C ALA A 230 -21.14 -13.67 -1.57
N ALA A 231 -20.69 -13.00 -2.65
CA ALA A 231 -19.85 -13.62 -3.68
C ALA A 231 -18.39 -13.92 -3.26
N ASP A 232 -17.87 -13.31 -2.19
CA ASP A 232 -16.51 -13.59 -1.66
C ASP A 232 -16.51 -14.25 -0.28
N ALA A 233 -17.67 -14.41 0.35
CA ALA A 233 -17.77 -15.06 1.66
C ALA A 233 -17.54 -16.58 1.51
N PRO A 234 -16.85 -17.24 2.45
CA PRO A 234 -16.69 -18.69 2.41
C PRO A 234 -18.08 -19.36 2.39
N LEU A 235 -18.19 -20.47 1.66
CA LEU A 235 -19.44 -21.22 1.55
C LEU A 235 -19.74 -21.96 2.86
N GLY A 236 -20.92 -21.70 3.43
CA GLY A 236 -21.35 -22.26 4.70
C GLY A 236 -21.23 -21.24 5.85
N SER A 237 -21.09 -21.71 7.08
CA SER A 237 -21.10 -20.82 8.26
C SER A 237 -19.99 -21.16 9.26
N GLY A 238 -19.67 -20.22 10.16
CA GLY A 238 -18.66 -20.41 11.21
C GLY A 238 -17.19 -20.42 10.74
N TRP A 239 -16.94 -20.16 9.47
CA TRP A 239 -15.59 -20.12 8.91
C TRP A 239 -14.74 -18.99 9.48
N VAL A 240 -13.52 -19.32 9.88
CA VAL A 240 -12.49 -18.37 10.29
C VAL A 240 -11.41 -18.32 9.23
N GLU A 241 -11.27 -17.19 8.54
CA GLU A 241 -10.16 -16.92 7.61
C GLU A 241 -8.84 -16.87 8.38
N TYR A 242 -7.77 -17.45 7.83
CA TYR A 242 -6.44 -17.41 8.42
C TYR A 242 -5.37 -17.41 7.31
N SER A 243 -4.13 -17.09 7.69
CA SER A 243 -3.01 -16.96 6.75
C SER A 243 -1.87 -17.90 7.15
N PRO A 244 -1.97 -19.20 6.83
CA PRO A 244 -0.88 -20.15 7.07
C PRO A 244 0.35 -19.78 6.24
N LEU A 245 1.52 -20.27 6.69
CA LEU A 245 2.75 -20.12 5.93
C LEU A 245 2.60 -20.74 4.53
N ARG A 246 3.16 -20.07 3.51
CA ARG A 246 3.16 -20.56 2.13
C ARG A 246 4.59 -20.88 1.71
N LYS A 247 4.77 -21.95 0.95
CA LYS A 247 6.02 -22.28 0.26
C LYS A 247 5.78 -22.38 -1.23
N ILE A 248 6.71 -21.86 -2.02
CA ILE A 248 6.70 -22.00 -3.46
C ILE A 248 7.40 -23.31 -3.81
N HIS A 249 6.74 -24.17 -4.57
CA HIS A 249 7.25 -25.43 -5.07
C HIS A 249 7.43 -25.29 -6.58
N LEU A 250 8.68 -25.26 -7.04
CA LEU A 250 9.03 -25.29 -8.46
C LEU A 250 9.83 -26.56 -8.76
N ASP A 251 9.81 -27.02 -10.00
CA ASP A 251 10.56 -28.21 -10.44
C ASP A 251 11.39 -27.87 -11.69
N ASP A 252 12.58 -28.42 -11.80
CA ASP A 252 13.42 -28.36 -13.01
C ASP A 252 14.23 -29.66 -13.16
N ALA A 253 15.28 -29.65 -13.99
CA ALA A 253 16.15 -30.81 -14.17
C ALA A 253 16.84 -31.31 -12.88
N ALA A 254 16.93 -30.48 -11.83
CA ALA A 254 17.44 -30.88 -10.52
C ALA A 254 16.34 -31.46 -9.59
N GLY A 255 15.10 -31.54 -10.08
CA GLY A 255 13.93 -31.99 -9.34
C GLY A 255 13.23 -30.88 -8.55
N LEU A 256 12.42 -31.29 -7.57
CA LEU A 256 11.60 -30.38 -6.78
C LEU A 256 12.45 -29.46 -5.89
N GLN A 257 12.25 -28.17 -6.05
CA GLN A 257 12.84 -27.12 -5.24
C GLN A 257 11.77 -26.40 -4.42
N ILE A 258 12.03 -26.19 -3.13
CA ILE A 258 11.11 -25.59 -2.18
C ILE A 258 11.68 -24.26 -1.70
N PHE A 259 10.92 -23.19 -1.85
CA PHE A 259 11.33 -21.84 -1.50
C PHE A 259 10.39 -21.21 -0.47
N ASN A 260 10.95 -20.28 0.32
CA ASN A 260 10.13 -19.31 1.04
C ASN A 260 9.28 -18.51 0.06
N TRP A 261 8.08 -18.13 0.48
CA TRP A 261 7.23 -17.27 -0.32
C TRP A 261 7.90 -15.91 -0.59
N THR A 262 7.84 -15.48 -1.84
CA THR A 262 8.29 -14.20 -2.36
C THR A 262 7.38 -13.83 -3.53
N ALA A 263 7.31 -12.56 -3.91
CA ALA A 263 6.44 -12.11 -4.99
C ALA A 263 6.81 -12.73 -6.36
N TYR A 264 8.07 -13.10 -6.58
CA TYR A 264 8.50 -13.77 -7.80
C TYR A 264 9.58 -14.82 -7.52
N LYS A 265 9.45 -15.98 -8.18
CA LYS A 265 10.48 -17.02 -8.14
C LYS A 265 10.45 -17.85 -9.42
N SER A 266 11.62 -18.26 -9.91
CA SER A 266 11.78 -19.09 -11.10
C SER A 266 12.86 -20.15 -10.92
N VAL A 267 12.86 -21.16 -11.79
CA VAL A 267 13.87 -22.23 -11.90
C VAL A 267 14.19 -22.55 -13.38
N GLY A 268 15.31 -23.22 -13.63
CA GLY A 268 15.82 -23.53 -14.97
C GLY A 268 16.61 -22.40 -15.64
N SER A 269 17.51 -22.78 -16.56
CA SER A 269 18.22 -21.87 -17.47
C SER A 269 18.28 -22.50 -18.87
N PRO A 270 17.48 -22.03 -19.85
CA PRO A 270 16.46 -20.98 -19.72
C PRO A 270 15.33 -21.37 -18.75
N ILE A 271 14.56 -20.39 -18.27
CA ILE A 271 13.50 -20.61 -17.26
C ILE A 271 12.51 -21.65 -17.76
N CYS A 272 12.30 -22.71 -16.97
CA CYS A 272 11.35 -23.77 -17.28
C CYS A 272 10.05 -23.67 -16.48
N ALA A 273 10.07 -23.01 -15.32
CA ALA A 273 8.87 -22.70 -14.54
C ALA A 273 9.08 -21.46 -13.66
N ASP A 274 7.98 -20.76 -13.40
CA ASP A 274 7.97 -19.64 -12.45
C ASP A 274 6.63 -19.43 -11.75
N TYR A 275 6.71 -18.65 -10.68
CA TYR A 275 5.64 -18.12 -9.88
C TYR A 275 5.75 -16.60 -9.84
N ASN A 276 4.62 -15.91 -10.01
CA ASN A 276 4.54 -14.46 -9.90
C ASN A 276 3.27 -14.04 -9.16
N TYR A 277 3.42 -13.17 -8.16
CA TYR A 277 2.33 -12.55 -7.41
C TYR A 277 2.27 -11.06 -7.70
N GLN A 278 1.10 -10.57 -8.10
CA GLN A 278 0.81 -9.17 -8.30
C GLN A 278 -0.06 -8.65 -7.15
N SER A 279 0.53 -7.83 -6.28
CA SER A 279 -0.16 -7.29 -5.11
C SER A 279 -1.36 -6.42 -5.46
N ALA A 280 -1.32 -5.70 -6.59
CA ALA A 280 -2.40 -4.82 -7.03
C ALA A 280 -3.72 -5.58 -7.27
N THR A 281 -3.66 -6.73 -7.94
CA THR A 281 -4.84 -7.53 -8.30
C THR A 281 -5.07 -8.70 -7.35
N GLY A 282 -4.08 -9.04 -6.53
CA GLY A 282 -4.07 -10.29 -5.76
C GLY A 282 -3.92 -11.53 -6.64
N ASP A 283 -3.41 -11.37 -7.87
CA ASP A 283 -3.20 -12.45 -8.83
C ASP A 283 -1.91 -13.20 -8.52
N GLU A 284 -2.02 -14.52 -8.44
CA GLU A 284 -0.93 -15.48 -8.42
C GLU A 284 -0.91 -16.20 -9.77
N THR A 285 0.17 -16.02 -10.54
CA THR A 285 0.37 -16.66 -11.84
C THR A 285 1.41 -17.76 -11.72
N PHE A 286 1.05 -18.95 -12.22
CA PHE A 286 1.85 -20.17 -12.18
C PHE A 286 2.12 -20.64 -13.59
N ARG A 287 3.40 -20.63 -14.00
CA ARG A 287 3.78 -21.00 -15.38
C ARG A 287 4.71 -22.19 -15.39
N ILE A 288 4.38 -23.13 -16.25
CA ILE A 288 5.29 -24.13 -16.80
C ILE A 288 5.59 -23.64 -18.23
N LEU A 289 6.85 -23.42 -18.55
CA LEU A 289 7.30 -22.79 -19.81
C LEU A 289 7.95 -23.77 -20.77
N THR A 290 8.38 -24.93 -20.25
CA THR A 290 8.97 -26.01 -21.05
C THR A 290 8.61 -27.36 -20.43
N THR A 291 8.81 -28.45 -21.18
CA THR A 291 8.69 -29.83 -20.71
C THR A 291 9.81 -30.27 -19.74
N GLN A 292 10.67 -29.36 -19.27
CA GLN A 292 11.69 -29.64 -18.24
C GLN A 292 11.16 -29.45 -16.82
N SER A 293 9.94 -28.92 -16.67
CA SER A 293 9.28 -28.76 -15.38
C SER A 293 7.87 -29.33 -15.45
N ASN A 294 7.44 -29.95 -14.36
CA ASN A 294 6.04 -30.29 -14.17
C ASN A 294 5.36 -29.43 -13.11
N ARG A 295 6.02 -28.44 -12.50
CA ARG A 295 5.46 -27.82 -11.30
C ARG A 295 5.79 -26.34 -11.18
N SER A 296 4.72 -25.58 -10.97
CA SER A 296 4.73 -24.28 -10.31
C SER A 296 3.53 -24.21 -9.38
N GLU A 297 3.73 -24.31 -8.07
CA GLU A 297 2.63 -24.37 -7.09
C GLU A 297 2.97 -23.68 -5.77
N ILE A 298 1.92 -23.30 -5.04
CA ILE A 298 2.01 -23.02 -3.61
C ILE A 298 1.63 -24.26 -2.80
N ARG A 299 2.45 -24.59 -1.81
CA ARG A 299 2.09 -25.48 -0.70
C ARG A 299 1.67 -24.65 0.51
N ILE A 300 0.46 -24.91 0.99
CA ILE A 300 -0.08 -24.29 2.19
C ILE A 300 0.41 -25.09 3.41
N HIS A 301 1.13 -24.43 4.32
CA HIS A 301 1.58 -25.02 5.58
C HIS A 301 0.49 -24.98 6.65
N ASP A 302 -0.50 -25.81 6.43
CA ASP A 302 -1.52 -26.19 7.39
C ASP A 302 -1.70 -27.70 7.24
N ASP A 303 -0.99 -28.44 8.07
CA ASP A 303 -1.08 -29.89 8.22
C ASP A 303 -2.19 -30.18 9.24
N TYR A 304 -3.21 -30.93 8.85
CA TYR A 304 -4.39 -31.19 9.67
C TYR A 304 -4.84 -32.65 9.57
N SER A 305 -5.32 -33.19 10.69
CA SER A 305 -5.88 -34.55 10.80
C SER A 305 -7.26 -34.56 11.47
N ILE A 306 -7.81 -33.36 11.76
CA ILE A 306 -9.12 -33.14 12.37
C ILE A 306 -9.69 -31.79 11.91
N GLY A 307 -10.99 -31.62 12.13
CA GLY A 307 -11.71 -30.39 11.92
C GLY A 307 -12.13 -30.19 10.47
N SER A 308 -12.37 -28.94 10.12
CA SER A 308 -12.82 -28.53 8.81
C SER A 308 -11.89 -27.49 8.20
N ARG A 309 -11.72 -27.58 6.88
CA ARG A 309 -10.98 -26.62 6.06
C ARG A 309 -11.78 -26.24 4.83
N GLN A 310 -11.64 -25.00 4.41
CA GLN A 310 -12.11 -24.54 3.13
C GLN A 310 -11.00 -23.77 2.42
N PHE A 311 -10.76 -24.11 1.16
CA PHE A 311 -9.99 -23.31 0.23
C PHE A 311 -10.95 -22.64 -0.73
N GLN A 312 -10.71 -21.37 -1.05
CA GLN A 312 -11.41 -20.70 -2.14
C GLN A 312 -10.47 -19.80 -2.94
N GLY A 313 -10.82 -19.57 -4.20
CA GLY A 313 -10.20 -18.55 -5.02
C GLY A 313 -10.87 -18.46 -6.37
N TYR A 314 -10.42 -17.51 -7.17
CA TYR A 314 -10.86 -17.34 -8.54
C TYR A 314 -9.79 -17.88 -9.48
N LEU A 315 -10.16 -18.86 -10.30
CA LEU A 315 -9.26 -19.58 -11.18
C LEU A 315 -9.48 -19.12 -12.62
N THR A 316 -8.40 -18.81 -13.33
CA THR A 316 -8.38 -18.70 -14.80
C THR A 316 -7.36 -19.69 -15.35
N ILE A 317 -7.77 -20.48 -16.33
CA ILE A 317 -6.88 -21.36 -17.10
C ILE A 317 -6.76 -20.86 -18.54
N TYR A 318 -5.58 -21.06 -19.14
CA TYR A 318 -5.28 -20.59 -20.48
C TYR A 318 -4.91 -21.76 -21.38
N SER A 319 -5.17 -21.62 -22.68
CA SER A 319 -4.59 -22.52 -23.68
C SER A 319 -3.12 -22.14 -23.93
N PRO A 320 -2.20 -23.10 -24.13
CA PRO A 320 -2.41 -24.53 -23.99
C PRO A 320 -2.43 -24.95 -22.51
N LEU A 321 -3.38 -25.81 -22.14
CA LEU A 321 -3.40 -26.49 -20.85
C LEU A 321 -4.13 -27.81 -21.02
N ASN A 322 -3.47 -28.92 -20.68
CA ASN A 322 -4.08 -30.23 -20.75
C ASN A 322 -3.49 -31.17 -19.70
N ASP A 323 -4.36 -31.70 -18.85
CA ASP A 323 -4.00 -32.60 -17.74
C ASP A 323 -3.09 -31.94 -16.69
N GLU A 324 -3.39 -30.67 -16.37
CA GLU A 324 -2.68 -29.88 -15.36
C GLU A 324 -3.52 -29.80 -14.07
N CYS A 325 -2.96 -30.20 -12.94
CA CYS A 325 -3.59 -30.09 -11.63
C CYS A 325 -3.52 -28.65 -11.14
N VAL A 326 -4.68 -28.09 -10.79
CA VAL A 326 -4.84 -26.69 -10.37
C VAL A 326 -5.04 -26.52 -8.87
N MET A 327 -5.55 -27.56 -8.19
CA MET A 327 -5.75 -27.62 -6.74
C MET A 327 -5.72 -29.09 -6.30
N GLN A 328 -5.11 -29.36 -5.15
CA GLN A 328 -5.05 -30.70 -4.59
C GLN A 328 -5.06 -30.71 -3.05
N ILE A 329 -5.60 -31.79 -2.50
CA ILE A 329 -5.47 -32.21 -1.10
C ILE A 329 -4.51 -33.40 -1.08
N PHE A 330 -3.39 -33.26 -0.38
CA PHE A 330 -2.42 -34.32 -0.15
C PHE A 330 -2.76 -35.12 1.10
N GLY A 331 -2.21 -36.34 1.18
CA GLY A 331 -2.40 -37.28 2.28
C GLY A 331 -3.52 -38.27 1.96
N SER A 332 -3.16 -39.48 1.53
CA SER A 332 -4.08 -40.60 1.27
C SER A 332 -3.37 -41.92 1.61
N ILE A 333 -4.14 -42.98 1.85
CA ILE A 333 -3.67 -44.36 1.97
C ILE A 333 -3.54 -45.02 0.60
N GLU A 334 -4.25 -44.54 -0.43
CA GLU A 334 -4.21 -45.05 -1.81
C GLU A 334 -3.35 -44.17 -2.74
N GLY A 335 -2.25 -43.64 -2.22
CA GLY A 335 -1.29 -42.82 -2.97
C GLY A 335 -0.99 -41.50 -2.27
N ALA A 336 -0.49 -40.52 -3.02
CA ALA A 336 -0.04 -39.27 -2.44
C ALA A 336 -1.17 -38.26 -2.17
N THR A 337 -2.25 -38.30 -2.95
CA THR A 337 -3.29 -37.27 -2.95
C THR A 337 -4.67 -37.85 -2.71
N GLN A 338 -5.42 -37.22 -1.83
CA GLN A 338 -6.82 -37.51 -1.57
C GLN A 338 -7.73 -36.97 -2.67
N MET A 339 -7.39 -35.79 -3.21
CA MET A 339 -8.20 -35.15 -4.23
C MET A 339 -7.35 -34.24 -5.12
N MET A 340 -7.64 -34.24 -6.42
CA MET A 340 -7.12 -33.27 -7.38
C MET A 340 -8.27 -32.69 -8.21
N ILE A 341 -8.19 -31.39 -8.48
CA ILE A 341 -8.91 -30.74 -9.58
C ILE A 341 -7.90 -30.55 -10.72
N ARG A 342 -8.23 -31.07 -11.90
CA ARG A 342 -7.38 -31.03 -13.09
C ARG A 342 -8.07 -30.28 -14.23
N GLY A 343 -7.31 -29.45 -14.94
CA GLY A 343 -7.74 -28.78 -16.16
C GLY A 343 -7.40 -29.58 -17.42
N TYR A 344 -8.28 -29.55 -18.41
CA TYR A 344 -8.16 -30.26 -19.68
C TYR A 344 -8.52 -29.36 -20.86
N ALA A 345 -7.97 -29.66 -22.05
CA ALA A 345 -8.24 -28.88 -23.25
C ALA A 345 -9.62 -29.10 -23.87
N ALA A 346 -10.28 -30.20 -23.51
CA ALA A 346 -11.61 -30.53 -24.00
C ALA A 346 -12.62 -29.41 -23.72
N SER A 347 -13.54 -29.20 -24.67
CA SER A 347 -14.65 -28.25 -24.57
C SER A 347 -14.21 -26.83 -24.18
N GLY A 348 -13.33 -26.23 -24.98
CA GLY A 348 -12.90 -24.84 -24.74
C GLY A 348 -12.19 -24.62 -23.39
N GLY A 349 -11.60 -25.67 -22.82
CA GLY A 349 -11.04 -25.67 -21.47
C GLY A 349 -12.06 -26.15 -20.44
N SER A 350 -11.74 -27.20 -19.69
CA SER A 350 -12.62 -27.78 -18.68
C SER A 350 -11.89 -28.14 -17.39
N LEU A 351 -12.60 -28.13 -16.26
CA LEU A 351 -12.11 -28.71 -15.01
C LEU A 351 -12.78 -30.05 -14.75
N ARG A 352 -12.00 -31.02 -14.27
CA ARG A 352 -12.49 -32.30 -13.77
C ARG A 352 -11.94 -32.57 -12.37
N GLY A 353 -12.73 -33.25 -11.55
CA GLY A 353 -12.38 -33.67 -10.20
C GLY A 353 -13.35 -34.72 -9.71
N LEU A 354 -12.88 -35.64 -8.85
CA LEU A 354 -13.69 -36.75 -8.34
C LEU A 354 -14.38 -37.56 -9.45
N GLY A 355 -13.68 -37.82 -10.56
CA GLY A 355 -14.15 -38.63 -11.69
C GLY A 355 -15.06 -37.92 -12.70
N GLN A 356 -15.53 -36.70 -12.43
CA GLN A 356 -16.53 -36.02 -13.26
C GLN A 356 -16.06 -34.64 -13.77
N THR A 357 -16.73 -34.14 -14.81
CA THR A 357 -16.56 -32.76 -15.30
C THR A 357 -17.27 -31.79 -14.37
N LEU A 358 -16.56 -30.75 -13.95
CA LEU A 358 -17.04 -29.74 -13.00
C LEU A 358 -17.58 -28.49 -13.73
N VAL A 359 -16.88 -28.09 -14.80
CA VAL A 359 -17.21 -26.95 -15.66
C VAL A 359 -16.47 -27.06 -17.01
N THR A 360 -17.03 -26.51 -18.08
CA THR A 360 -16.46 -26.46 -19.44
C THR A 360 -16.50 -25.04 -19.99
N ASP A 361 -15.81 -24.81 -21.11
CA ASP A 361 -15.78 -23.56 -21.87
C ASP A 361 -15.22 -22.39 -21.04
N ILE A 362 -14.17 -22.67 -20.27
CA ILE A 362 -13.59 -21.72 -19.30
C ILE A 362 -12.19 -21.20 -19.65
N TYR A 363 -11.65 -21.48 -20.83
CA TYR A 363 -10.39 -20.82 -21.21
C TYR A 363 -10.55 -19.30 -21.22
N ASN A 364 -9.59 -18.62 -20.58
CA ASN A 364 -9.59 -17.17 -20.39
C ASN A 364 -10.79 -16.62 -19.60
N ALA A 365 -11.62 -17.49 -19.02
CA ALA A 365 -12.73 -17.11 -18.17
C ALA A 365 -12.41 -17.44 -16.72
N GLU A 366 -12.82 -16.54 -15.83
CA GLU A 366 -12.61 -16.72 -14.40
C GLU A 366 -13.78 -17.52 -13.80
N VAL A 367 -13.45 -18.55 -13.01
CA VAL A 367 -14.43 -19.31 -12.24
C VAL A 367 -14.04 -19.31 -10.76
N ARG A 368 -15.03 -19.13 -9.89
CA ARG A 368 -14.83 -19.27 -8.46
C ARG A 368 -14.78 -20.76 -8.11
N VAL A 369 -13.68 -21.20 -7.50
CA VAL A 369 -13.51 -22.57 -7.02
C VAL A 369 -13.53 -22.55 -5.50
N ASN A 370 -14.37 -23.38 -4.89
CA ASN A 370 -14.33 -23.66 -3.46
C ASN A 370 -14.17 -25.16 -3.24
N VAL A 371 -13.27 -25.53 -2.33
CA VAL A 371 -13.08 -26.91 -1.89
C VAL A 371 -13.24 -26.92 -0.37
N ILE A 372 -14.19 -27.71 0.12
CA ILE A 372 -14.39 -27.94 1.55
C ILE A 372 -13.92 -29.35 1.87
N HIS A 373 -13.09 -29.48 2.90
CA HIS A 373 -12.68 -30.76 3.46
C HIS A 373 -13.12 -30.84 4.92
N LEU A 374 -13.99 -31.79 5.22
CA LEU A 374 -14.44 -32.14 6.56
C LEU A 374 -13.79 -33.47 6.95
N GLN A 375 -12.93 -33.44 7.96
CA GLN A 375 -12.34 -34.65 8.54
C GLN A 375 -13.41 -35.46 9.27
N GLU A 376 -13.04 -36.63 9.77
CA GLU A 376 -13.94 -37.62 10.33
C GLU A 376 -14.72 -37.10 11.53
N ASP A 377 -14.13 -36.22 12.34
CA ASP A 377 -14.80 -35.58 13.48
C ASP A 377 -15.84 -34.52 13.07
N LYS A 378 -15.92 -34.15 11.79
CA LYS A 378 -16.84 -33.13 11.24
C LYS A 378 -17.81 -33.65 10.20
N GLY A 379 -17.60 -34.83 9.64
CA GLY A 379 -18.51 -35.43 8.67
C GLY A 379 -17.87 -36.19 7.50
N ALA A 380 -16.55 -36.38 7.51
CA ALA A 380 -15.86 -37.35 6.65
C ALA A 380 -16.15 -37.14 5.15
N LYS A 381 -15.88 -35.95 4.61
CA LYS A 381 -16.18 -35.64 3.20
C LYS A 381 -15.35 -34.52 2.60
N ILE A 382 -15.17 -34.61 1.29
CA ILE A 382 -14.60 -33.55 0.43
C ILE A 382 -15.69 -33.09 -0.54
N ILE A 383 -15.88 -31.77 -0.66
CA ILE A 383 -16.91 -31.18 -1.50
C ILE A 383 -16.29 -30.11 -2.40
N ILE A 384 -16.62 -30.15 -3.69
CA ILE A 384 -16.16 -29.19 -4.69
C ILE A 384 -17.33 -28.35 -5.18
N TYR A 385 -17.18 -27.03 -5.16
CA TYR A 385 -18.12 -26.07 -5.71
C TYR A 385 -17.45 -25.25 -6.80
N ILE A 386 -18.21 -24.96 -7.85
CA ILE A 386 -17.82 -24.02 -8.90
C ILE A 386 -18.90 -22.93 -8.98
N ASN A 387 -18.49 -21.67 -8.89
CA ASN A 387 -19.39 -20.51 -8.88
C ASN A 387 -20.49 -20.63 -7.81
N GLY A 388 -20.13 -21.14 -6.63
CA GLY A 388 -21.07 -21.36 -5.51
C GLY A 388 -21.97 -22.58 -5.65
N VAL A 389 -21.97 -23.27 -6.80
CA VAL A 389 -22.79 -24.46 -7.05
C VAL A 389 -22.00 -25.72 -6.73
N LYS A 390 -22.55 -26.60 -5.89
CA LYS A 390 -21.96 -27.91 -5.60
C LYS A 390 -21.86 -28.73 -6.88
N LYS A 391 -20.65 -29.19 -7.20
CA LYS A 391 -20.39 -30.00 -8.39
C LYS A 391 -20.14 -31.46 -8.04
N ALA A 392 -19.34 -31.73 -7.03
CA ALA A 392 -18.96 -33.08 -6.64
C ALA A 392 -18.79 -33.21 -5.13
N GLU A 393 -19.00 -34.42 -4.62
CA GLU A 393 -18.76 -34.80 -3.22
C GLU A 393 -18.17 -36.21 -3.18
N LEU A 394 -17.21 -36.42 -2.27
CA LEU A 394 -16.63 -37.72 -1.94
C LEU A 394 -16.73 -37.91 -0.42
N VAL A 395 -17.11 -39.12 0.00
CA VAL A 395 -16.96 -39.54 1.40
C VAL A 395 -15.48 -39.85 1.64
N ASP A 396 -14.91 -39.24 2.67
CA ASP A 396 -13.49 -39.36 3.03
C ASP A 396 -13.36 -39.82 4.48
N THR A 397 -13.02 -41.09 4.67
CA THR A 397 -12.87 -41.74 5.98
C THR A 397 -11.44 -42.19 6.24
N GLU A 398 -10.46 -41.57 5.57
CA GLU A 398 -9.06 -41.93 5.71
C GLU A 398 -8.40 -41.15 6.85
N PRO A 399 -7.94 -41.83 7.93
CA PRO A 399 -7.38 -41.17 9.11
C PRO A 399 -5.91 -40.79 8.90
N VAL A 400 -5.67 -39.89 7.95
CA VAL A 400 -4.34 -39.42 7.54
C VAL A 400 -4.19 -37.93 7.80
N THR A 401 -2.94 -37.44 7.79
CA THR A 401 -2.69 -36.01 7.85
C THR A 401 -2.73 -35.42 6.45
N ASN A 402 -3.56 -34.40 6.27
CA ASN A 402 -3.75 -33.72 5.00
C ASN A 402 -3.14 -32.32 4.98
N TYR A 403 -2.85 -31.84 3.78
CA TYR A 403 -2.52 -30.43 3.51
C TYR A 403 -2.95 -30.06 2.08
N MET A 404 -3.05 -28.77 1.79
CA MET A 404 -3.52 -28.28 0.49
C MET A 404 -2.40 -27.68 -0.35
N LYS A 405 -2.52 -27.81 -1.67
CA LYS A 405 -1.70 -27.11 -2.66
C LYS A 405 -2.57 -26.58 -3.79
N TYR A 406 -2.12 -25.52 -4.44
CA TYR A 406 -2.75 -24.95 -5.63
C TYR A 406 -1.70 -24.35 -6.55
N GLY A 407 -2.01 -24.27 -7.84
CA GLY A 407 -1.11 -23.71 -8.85
C GLY A 407 -1.23 -24.43 -10.18
N ASN A 408 -0.11 -24.91 -10.69
CA ASN A 408 0.01 -25.60 -11.97
C ASN A 408 0.94 -26.82 -11.82
N TYR A 409 0.38 -28.02 -11.79
CA TYR A 409 1.12 -29.27 -11.70
C TYR A 409 0.78 -30.26 -12.82
N GLY A 410 1.75 -30.47 -13.70
CA GLY A 410 1.58 -31.15 -14.97
C GLY A 410 2.19 -32.53 -15.10
N THR A 411 2.24 -32.95 -16.36
CA THR A 411 2.67 -34.29 -16.78
C THR A 411 3.96 -34.28 -17.60
N MET A 412 4.63 -33.14 -17.72
CA MET A 412 5.78 -32.90 -18.65
C MET A 412 5.42 -32.99 -20.14
N LYS A 413 4.14 -33.22 -20.49
CA LYS A 413 3.70 -33.34 -21.88
C LYS A 413 3.33 -32.00 -22.50
N THR A 414 2.66 -31.15 -21.73
CA THR A 414 2.26 -29.81 -22.15
C THR A 414 3.45 -28.88 -22.00
N GLY A 415 4.06 -28.47 -23.11
CA GLY A 415 5.28 -27.66 -23.09
C GLY A 415 5.10 -26.26 -22.52
N GLN A 416 3.89 -25.69 -22.54
CA GLN A 416 3.57 -24.41 -21.94
C GLN A 416 2.20 -24.49 -21.29
N ALA A 417 2.09 -24.14 -20.01
CA ALA A 417 0.82 -24.07 -19.31
C ALA A 417 0.82 -22.87 -18.35
N VAL A 418 -0.29 -22.14 -18.33
CA VAL A 418 -0.48 -20.98 -17.45
C VAL A 418 -1.76 -21.18 -16.65
N VAL A 419 -1.64 -21.04 -15.35
CA VAL A 419 -2.76 -21.02 -14.41
C VAL A 419 -2.67 -19.73 -13.59
N LYS A 420 -3.80 -19.04 -13.44
CA LYS A 420 -3.90 -17.85 -12.60
C LYS A 420 -4.92 -18.09 -11.49
N TRP A 421 -4.53 -17.78 -10.26
CA TRP A 421 -5.41 -17.73 -9.10
C TRP A 421 -5.48 -16.31 -8.58
N ARG A 422 -6.68 -15.77 -8.41
CA ARG A 422 -6.92 -14.47 -7.76
C ARG A 422 -7.61 -14.68 -6.43
N ASN A 423 -7.19 -13.92 -5.42
CA ASN A 423 -7.82 -13.92 -4.09
C ASN A 423 -7.92 -15.33 -3.47
N ALA A 424 -6.84 -16.11 -3.56
CA ALA A 424 -6.75 -17.42 -2.93
C ALA A 424 -6.75 -17.27 -1.40
N LYS A 425 -7.70 -17.92 -0.73
CA LYS A 425 -7.96 -17.81 0.70
C LYS A 425 -8.20 -19.18 1.32
N VAL A 426 -7.90 -19.28 2.61
CA VAL A 426 -8.14 -20.48 3.41
C VAL A 426 -8.87 -20.16 4.69
N PHE A 427 -9.75 -21.08 5.07
CA PHE A 427 -10.61 -20.98 6.23
C PHE A 427 -10.61 -22.28 7.01
N ARG A 428 -10.91 -22.19 8.31
CA ARG A 428 -11.05 -23.34 9.21
C ARG A 428 -12.27 -23.21 10.11
N ASN A 429 -12.62 -24.32 10.76
CA ASN A 429 -13.62 -24.41 11.84
C ASN A 429 -15.08 -24.12 11.43
N GLY A 430 -15.38 -23.98 10.14
CA GLY A 430 -16.75 -23.79 9.69
C GLY A 430 -17.45 -25.10 9.33
N THR A 431 -18.70 -24.95 8.92
CA THR A 431 -19.56 -26.02 8.42
C THR A 431 -19.84 -25.79 6.94
N ALA A 432 -19.99 -26.88 6.18
CA ALA A 432 -20.41 -26.80 4.79
C ALA A 432 -21.86 -26.30 4.69
N PRO A 433 -22.26 -25.74 3.53
CA PRO A 433 -23.67 -25.55 3.20
C PRO A 433 -24.49 -26.83 3.40
N LEU A 434 -25.75 -26.68 3.80
CA LEU A 434 -26.71 -27.78 3.95
C LEU A 434 -27.01 -28.46 2.61
#